data_AF-A0A8S1IYX6-F1
#
_entry.id   AF-A0A8S1IYX6-F1
#
_cell.length_a   1.000
_cell.length_b   1.000
_cell.length_c   1.000
_cell.angle_alpha   90.00
_cell.angle_beta   90.00
_cell.angle_gamma   90.00
#
_symmetry.space_group_name_H-M   'P 1'
#
loop_
_entity.id
_entity.type
_entity.pdbx_description
1 polymer ?
#
loop_
_entity_poly.entity_id
_entity_poly.type
_entity_poly.pdbx_seq_one_letter_code
_entity_poly.pdbx_strand_id
1 'polypeptide(L)'
;MQAAYWRASGEPVRQVTDLLDKCVEMGLTVVRMWAFFNEPTDDRDQRGTPKALEYQPGVYNEDFLWGLDYVISEAGKRDIKLLPVLTNYQKEYGGMRQYANWALRRTNLRSEDFYTSPDAIRMFENHVRKIVTRRNSITGVNY
;
A
#
# COMPACT_ATOMS: atom_id res chain seq x y z
N MET A 1 2.80 -8.32 7.50
CA MET A 1 1.91 -7.21 7.90
C MET A 1 1.29 -6.61 6.64
N GLN A 2 0.00 -6.27 6.62
CA GLN A 2 -0.67 -5.70 5.44
C GLN A 2 -0.85 -4.20 5.64
N ALA A 3 0.11 -3.36 5.19
CA ALA A 3 -0.07 -1.92 5.39
C ALA A 3 -1.24 -1.32 4.59
N ALA A 4 -1.67 -2.06 3.57
CA ALA A 4 -2.86 -1.86 2.77
C ALA A 4 -4.19 -1.65 3.54
N TYR A 5 -4.30 -1.98 4.83
CA TYR A 5 -5.54 -1.82 5.60
C TYR A 5 -5.51 -0.73 6.66
N TRP A 6 -4.35 -0.12 6.93
CA TRP A 6 -4.24 0.75 8.10
C TRP A 6 -4.75 2.15 7.77
N ARG A 7 -5.80 2.56 8.49
CA ARG A 7 -6.36 3.92 8.41
C ARG A 7 -5.93 4.73 9.62
N ALA A 8 -6.05 6.05 9.50
CA ALA A 8 -5.65 7.00 10.53
C ALA A 8 -6.37 6.90 11.89
N SER A 9 -7.39 6.04 12.06
CA SER A 9 -8.13 5.91 13.32
C SER A 9 -8.55 4.48 13.67
N GLY A 10 -8.50 4.16 14.97
CA GLY A 10 -9.09 2.96 15.58
C GLY A 10 -8.16 1.75 15.77
N GLU A 11 -8.77 0.56 15.83
CA GLU A 11 -8.14 -0.78 15.88
C GLU A 11 -6.91 -0.99 14.97
N PRO A 12 -6.85 -0.42 13.75
CA PRO A 12 -5.69 -0.49 12.85
C PRO A 12 -4.34 -0.10 13.47
N VAL A 13 -4.32 0.98 14.26
CA VAL A 13 -3.09 1.60 14.79
C VAL A 13 -2.49 0.72 15.89
N ARG A 14 -3.34 0.22 16.79
CA ARG A 14 -2.93 -0.66 17.90
C ARG A 14 -2.38 -2.00 17.39
N GLN A 15 -3.00 -2.57 16.35
CA GLN A 15 -2.52 -3.82 15.77
C GLN A 15 -1.10 -3.71 15.18
N VAL A 16 -0.75 -2.54 14.65
CA VAL A 16 0.61 -2.27 14.16
C VAL A 16 1.61 -2.27 15.31
N THR A 17 1.36 -1.50 16.37
CA THR A 17 2.28 -1.45 17.51
C THR A 17 2.40 -2.80 18.20
N ASP A 18 1.28 -3.49 18.46
CA ASP A 18 1.28 -4.80 19.12
C ASP A 18 2.04 -5.85 18.31
N LEU A 19 1.95 -5.80 16.96
CA LEU A 19 2.71 -6.70 16.09
C LEU A 19 4.20 -6.37 16.10
N LEU A 20 4.58 -5.08 16.04
CA LEU A 20 5.99 -4.67 16.06
C LEU A 20 6.63 -4.94 17.42
N ASP A 21 5.90 -4.74 18.52
CA ASP A 21 6.37 -5.09 19.88
C ASP A 21 6.64 -6.59 19.99
N LYS A 22 5.74 -7.44 19.48
CA LYS A 22 5.98 -8.89 19.41
C LYS A 22 7.18 -9.24 18.53
N CYS A 23 7.40 -8.52 17.42
CA CYS A 23 8.61 -8.72 16.62
C CYS A 23 9.88 -8.46 17.44
N VAL A 24 9.90 -7.40 18.25
CA VAL A 24 11.01 -7.11 19.17
C VAL A 24 11.18 -8.23 20.21
N GLU A 25 10.09 -8.65 20.86
CA GLU A 25 10.10 -9.76 21.83
C GLU A 25 10.67 -11.06 21.25
N MET A 26 10.41 -11.31 19.96
CA MET A 26 10.88 -12.48 19.22
C MET A 26 12.28 -12.32 18.61
N GLY A 27 12.92 -11.15 18.76
CA GLY A 27 14.23 -10.86 18.15
C GLY A 27 14.20 -10.69 16.62
N LEU A 28 13.05 -10.37 16.04
CA LEU A 28 12.88 -10.14 14.60
C LEU A 28 13.28 -8.70 14.25
N THR A 29 14.15 -8.53 13.26
CA THR A 29 14.71 -7.22 12.87
C THR A 29 14.19 -6.70 11.52
N VAL A 30 13.45 -7.52 10.76
CA VAL A 30 12.93 -7.17 9.43
C VAL A 30 11.49 -7.63 9.28
N VAL A 31 10.62 -6.75 8.78
CA VAL A 31 9.22 -7.05 8.45
C VAL A 31 8.95 -6.80 6.97
N ARG A 32 8.51 -7.85 6.25
CA ARG A 32 7.96 -7.72 4.91
C ARG A 32 6.49 -7.32 4.96
N MET A 33 6.11 -6.32 4.17
CA MET A 33 4.74 -5.78 4.19
C MET A 33 4.27 -5.27 2.82
N TRP A 34 2.95 -5.27 2.63
CA TRP A 34 2.32 -4.68 1.44
C TRP A 34 2.24 -3.16 1.56
N ALA A 35 2.74 -2.44 0.55
CA ALA A 35 2.66 -0.98 0.41
C ALA A 35 1.85 -0.57 -0.83
N PHE A 36 0.94 -1.44 -1.27
CA PHE A 36 -0.01 -1.17 -2.35
C PHE A 36 -1.39 -1.67 -1.95
N PHE A 37 -2.42 -1.04 -2.50
CA PHE A 37 -3.78 -1.53 -2.51
C PHE A 37 -4.54 -0.73 -3.57
N ASN A 38 -4.86 -1.37 -4.69
CA ASN A 38 -5.42 -0.67 -5.84
C ASN A 38 -6.72 -1.31 -6.37
N GLU A 39 -7.27 -2.29 -5.66
CA GLU A 39 -8.52 -2.93 -6.04
C GLU A 39 -9.69 -1.94 -6.08
N PRO A 40 -10.52 -1.95 -7.13
CA PRO A 40 -11.76 -1.18 -7.17
C PRO A 40 -12.72 -1.78 -6.15
N THR A 41 -12.97 -1.07 -5.06
CA THR A 41 -13.97 -1.46 -4.06
C THR A 41 -15.23 -0.63 -4.24
N ASP A 42 -16.40 -1.26 -4.11
CA ASP A 42 -17.66 -0.55 -3.88
C ASP A 42 -17.76 -0.06 -2.43
N ASP A 43 -16.95 -0.65 -1.53
CA ASP A 43 -16.83 -0.19 -0.16
C ASP A 43 -16.16 1.19 -0.13
N ARG A 44 -16.83 2.14 0.54
CA ARG A 44 -16.46 3.56 0.59
C ARG A 44 -16.36 4.00 2.05
N ASP A 45 -15.51 4.97 2.34
CA ASP A 45 -15.47 5.61 3.65
C ASP A 45 -16.67 6.56 3.85
N GLN A 46 -16.75 7.20 5.02
CA GLN A 46 -17.83 8.13 5.35
C GLN A 46 -17.89 9.36 4.44
N ARG A 47 -16.81 9.65 3.69
CA ARG A 47 -16.69 10.76 2.74
C ARG A 47 -16.97 10.32 1.30
N GLY A 48 -17.30 9.04 1.08
CA GLY A 48 -17.51 8.48 -0.25
C GLY A 48 -16.21 8.16 -0.99
N THR A 49 -15.05 8.14 -0.32
CA THR A 49 -13.78 7.75 -0.95
C THR A 49 -13.71 6.23 -1.05
N PRO A 50 -13.32 5.65 -2.19
CA PRO A 50 -13.04 4.23 -2.27
C PRO A 50 -11.99 3.82 -1.24
N LYS A 51 -12.19 2.66 -0.63
CA LYS A 51 -11.27 2.11 0.37
C LYS A 51 -10.14 1.33 -0.31
N ALA A 52 -9.29 2.07 -1.02
CA ALA A 52 -8.04 1.60 -1.59
C ALA A 52 -6.98 2.68 -1.45
N LEU A 53 -5.71 2.30 -1.39
CA LEU A 53 -4.59 3.23 -1.33
C LEU A 53 -4.49 4.05 -2.63
N GLU A 54 -4.59 3.39 -3.79
CA GLU A 54 -4.70 4.01 -5.11
C GLU A 54 -6.00 3.53 -5.76
N TYR A 55 -7.04 4.37 -5.78
CA TYR A 55 -8.38 3.93 -6.23
C TYR A 55 -8.68 4.26 -7.71
N GLN A 56 -7.86 5.12 -8.31
CA GLN A 56 -7.77 5.38 -9.74
C GLN A 56 -6.29 5.60 -10.08
N PRO A 57 -5.85 5.39 -11.34
CA PRO A 57 -4.46 5.63 -11.71
C PRO A 57 -3.98 7.02 -11.30
N GLY A 58 -3.00 7.09 -10.40
CA GLY A 58 -2.44 8.35 -9.90
C GLY A 58 -3.25 9.07 -8.81
N VAL A 59 -4.40 8.52 -8.38
CA VAL A 59 -5.28 9.14 -7.37
C VAL A 59 -5.29 8.30 -6.10
N TYR A 60 -4.90 8.92 -5.00
CA TYR A 60 -4.59 8.23 -3.74
C TYR A 60 -5.51 8.64 -2.61
N ASN A 61 -5.81 7.68 -1.72
CA ASN A 61 -6.47 7.95 -0.45
C ASN A 61 -5.42 8.30 0.61
N GLU A 62 -5.41 9.54 1.09
CA GLU A 62 -4.41 10.04 2.04
C GLU A 62 -4.51 9.34 3.41
N ASP A 63 -5.68 8.82 3.81
CA ASP A 63 -5.82 8.10 5.08
C ASP A 63 -5.04 6.76 5.06
N PHE A 64 -4.94 6.12 3.90
CA PHE A 64 -4.14 4.90 3.72
C PHE A 64 -2.65 5.21 3.61
N LEU A 65 -2.29 6.33 2.97
CA LEU A 65 -0.90 6.79 2.91
C LEU A 65 -0.39 7.21 4.29
N TRP A 66 -1.24 7.84 5.11
CA TRP A 66 -0.94 8.10 6.52
C TRP A 66 -0.75 6.80 7.30
N GLY A 67 -1.56 5.77 7.03
CA GLY A 67 -1.37 4.45 7.65
C GLY A 67 0.01 3.84 7.33
N LEU A 68 0.48 3.99 6.09
CA LEU A 68 1.83 3.61 5.70
C LEU A 68 2.90 4.42 6.46
N ASP A 69 2.70 5.73 6.61
CA ASP A 69 3.59 6.59 7.40
C ASP A 69 3.67 6.15 8.86
N TYR A 70 2.55 5.73 9.44
CA TYR A 70 2.46 5.25 10.81
C TYR A 70 3.27 3.96 11.01
N VAL A 71 3.11 2.97 10.13
CA VAL A 71 3.89 1.73 10.19
C VAL A 71 5.39 2.01 10.12
N ILE A 72 5.82 2.88 9.20
CA ILE A 72 7.23 3.25 9.04
C ILE A 72 7.76 3.97 10.29
N SER A 73 6.98 4.90 10.84
CA SER A 73 7.33 5.63 12.07
C SER A 73 7.49 4.69 13.26
N GLU A 74 6.54 3.78 13.48
CA GLU A 74 6.55 2.85 14.61
C GLU A 74 7.64 1.77 14.48
N ALA A 75 7.93 1.31 13.26
CA ALA A 75 9.03 0.38 13.00
C ALA A 75 10.39 1.05 13.30
N GLY A 76 10.56 2.31 12.89
CA GLY A 76 11.77 3.08 13.17
C GLY A 76 12.05 3.27 14.67
N LYS A 77 11.01 3.46 15.49
CA LYS A 77 11.14 3.55 16.96
C LYS A 77 11.68 2.27 17.60
N ARG A 78 11.57 1.13 16.92
CA ARG A 78 11.94 -0.22 17.39
C ARG A 78 13.16 -0.79 16.66
N ASP A 79 13.83 0.01 15.83
CA ASP A 79 14.90 -0.41 14.91
C ASP A 79 14.54 -1.63 14.04
N ILE A 80 13.26 -1.74 13.66
CA ILE A 80 12.80 -2.76 12.71
C ILE A 80 12.92 -2.19 11.30
N LYS A 81 13.61 -2.89 10.40
CA LYS A 81 13.65 -2.55 8.97
C LYS A 81 12.41 -3.07 8.27
N LEU A 82 11.93 -2.33 7.27
CA LEU A 82 10.77 -2.72 6.48
C LEU A 82 11.19 -3.10 5.06
N LEU A 83 10.60 -4.17 4.54
CA LEU A 83 10.68 -4.56 3.14
C LEU A 83 9.30 -4.34 2.48
N PRO A 84 9.03 -3.12 1.97
CA PRO A 84 7.76 -2.80 1.34
C PRO A 84 7.66 -3.46 -0.04
N VAL A 85 6.51 -4.05 -0.31
CA VAL A 85 6.18 -4.67 -1.59
C VAL A 85 5.15 -3.79 -2.29
N LEU A 86 5.46 -3.38 -3.52
CA LEU A 86 4.78 -2.28 -4.23
C LEU A 86 3.71 -2.74 -5.23
N THR A 87 3.59 -4.04 -5.47
CA THR A 87 2.52 -4.64 -6.28
C THR A 87 2.44 -6.14 -6.00
N ASN A 88 1.43 -6.81 -6.55
CA ASN A 88 1.26 -8.25 -6.43
C ASN A 88 0.88 -8.86 -7.77
N TYR A 89 1.38 -10.08 -7.99
CA TYR A 89 0.98 -10.89 -9.12
C TYR A 89 -0.40 -11.50 -8.90
N GLN A 90 -0.67 -11.95 -7.67
CA GLN A 90 -1.98 -12.49 -7.32
C GLN A 90 -3.01 -11.36 -7.20
N LYS A 91 -4.30 -11.73 -7.28
CA LYS A 91 -5.40 -10.77 -7.39
C LYS A 91 -5.70 -10.00 -6.10
N GLU A 92 -5.23 -10.48 -4.96
CA GLU A 92 -5.51 -9.87 -3.66
C GLU A 92 -4.97 -8.44 -3.64
N TYR A 93 -5.83 -7.51 -3.22
CA TYR A 93 -5.54 -6.08 -3.17
C TYR A 93 -5.36 -5.43 -4.55
N GLY A 94 -5.78 -6.12 -5.62
CA GLY A 94 -5.69 -5.65 -7.00
C GLY A 94 -4.42 -6.15 -7.69
N GLY A 95 -3.32 -5.43 -7.51
CA GLY A 95 -2.00 -5.72 -8.07
C GLY A 95 -1.89 -5.47 -9.57
N MET A 96 -1.06 -6.28 -10.24
CA MET A 96 -0.75 -6.20 -11.66
C MET A 96 -2.00 -6.31 -12.54
N ARG A 97 -2.90 -7.23 -12.21
CA ARG A 97 -4.18 -7.40 -12.89
C ARG A 97 -4.99 -6.11 -12.93
N GLN A 98 -4.95 -5.34 -11.85
CA GLN A 98 -5.72 -4.11 -11.77
C GLN A 98 -5.13 -2.99 -12.62
N TYR A 99 -3.80 -2.89 -12.69
CA TYR A 99 -3.15 -2.00 -13.65
C TYR A 99 -3.48 -2.38 -15.10
N ALA A 100 -3.53 -3.68 -15.42
CA ALA A 100 -3.96 -4.14 -16.75
C ALA A 100 -5.42 -3.74 -17.04
N ASN A 101 -6.33 -3.93 -16.08
CA ASN A 101 -7.74 -3.52 -16.20
C ASN A 101 -7.89 -2.02 -16.48
N TRP A 102 -7.16 -1.16 -15.74
CA TRP A 102 -7.18 0.28 -15.95
C TRP A 102 -6.62 0.68 -17.31
N ALA A 103 -5.46 0.12 -17.70
CA ALA A 103 -4.79 0.45 -18.94
C ALA A 103 -5.62 0.07 -20.17
N LEU A 104 -6.19 -1.14 -20.17
CA LEU A 104 -6.95 -1.68 -21.30
C LEU A 104 -8.45 -1.37 -21.23
N ARG A 105 -8.90 -0.68 -20.17
CA ARG A 105 -10.31 -0.33 -19.92
C ARG A 105 -11.24 -1.55 -20.00
N ARG A 106 -10.80 -2.66 -19.44
CA ARG A 106 -11.49 -3.96 -19.43
C ARG A 106 -11.49 -4.53 -18.02
N THR A 107 -12.41 -5.44 -17.74
CA THR A 107 -12.44 -6.20 -16.49
C THR A 107 -12.00 -7.64 -16.73
N ASN A 108 -11.64 -8.34 -15.65
CA ASN A 108 -11.27 -9.77 -15.66
C ASN A 108 -10.07 -10.13 -16.57
N LEU A 109 -9.12 -9.21 -16.74
CA LEU A 109 -7.84 -9.52 -17.37
C LEU A 109 -6.98 -10.41 -16.46
N ARG A 110 -5.90 -10.94 -17.02
CA ARG A 110 -4.93 -11.73 -16.27
C ARG A 110 -3.76 -10.84 -15.84
N SER A 111 -3.05 -11.27 -14.81
CA SER A 111 -1.89 -10.51 -14.31
C SER A 111 -0.76 -10.43 -15.33
N GLU A 112 -0.65 -11.38 -16.24
CA GLU A 112 0.33 -11.43 -17.31
C GLU A 112 0.14 -10.30 -18.32
N ASP A 113 -1.10 -9.83 -18.50
CA ASP A 113 -1.43 -8.77 -19.45
C ASP A 113 -0.77 -7.42 -19.03
N PHE A 114 -0.44 -7.27 -17.74
CA PHE A 114 0.36 -6.17 -17.20
C PHE A 114 1.69 -5.99 -17.94
N TYR A 115 2.44 -7.08 -18.14
CA TYR A 115 3.79 -7.03 -18.71
C TYR A 115 3.80 -6.67 -20.19
N THR A 116 2.65 -6.82 -20.87
CA THR A 116 2.48 -6.50 -22.29
C THR A 116 1.91 -5.10 -22.54
N SER A 117 1.50 -4.39 -21.49
CA SER A 117 0.87 -3.07 -21.59
C SER A 117 1.83 -1.97 -21.10
N PRO A 118 2.40 -1.16 -22.01
CA PRO A 118 3.23 -0.01 -21.63
C PRO A 118 2.47 0.95 -20.71
N ASP A 119 1.17 1.07 -20.87
CA ASP A 119 0.31 1.93 -20.07
C ASP A 119 0.19 1.42 -18.63
N ALA A 120 0.02 0.10 -18.45
CA ALA A 120 -0.01 -0.53 -17.14
C ALA A 120 1.33 -0.39 -16.40
N ILE A 121 2.44 -0.58 -17.12
CA ILE A 121 3.80 -0.39 -16.58
C ILE A 121 3.99 1.06 -16.14
N ARG A 122 3.63 2.05 -16.97
CA ARG A 122 3.73 3.47 -16.61
C ARG A 122 2.90 3.83 -15.38
N MET A 123 1.70 3.29 -15.24
CA MET A 123 0.87 3.50 -14.04
C MET A 123 1.56 2.93 -12.79
N PHE A 124 2.14 1.73 -12.87
CA PHE A 124 2.92 1.16 -11.78
C PHE A 124 4.19 1.97 -11.45
N GLU A 125 4.94 2.43 -12.45
CA GLU A 125 6.10 3.29 -12.23
C GLU A 125 5.73 4.61 -11.54
N ASN A 126 4.57 5.18 -11.88
CA ASN A 126 4.03 6.35 -11.19
C ASN A 126 3.69 6.03 -9.74
N HIS A 127 3.14 4.84 -9.46
CA HIS A 127 2.92 4.37 -8.10
C HIS A 127 4.22 4.21 -7.31
N VAL A 128 5.22 3.52 -7.89
CA VAL A 128 6.55 3.39 -7.30
C VAL A 128 7.10 4.77 -6.96
N ARG A 129 7.10 5.71 -7.92
CA ARG A 129 7.56 7.08 -7.71
C ARG A 129 6.81 7.76 -6.57
N LYS A 130 5.47 7.71 -6.56
CA LYS A 130 4.64 8.33 -5.51
C LYS A 130 5.00 7.83 -4.12
N ILE A 131 5.23 6.53 -3.95
CA ILE A 131 5.57 5.93 -2.67
C ILE A 131 7.00 6.26 -2.26
N VAL A 132 7.99 6.02 -3.11
CA VAL A 132 9.41 6.20 -2.75
C VAL A 132 9.82 7.67 -2.58
N THR A 133 9.07 8.61 -3.16
CA THR A 133 9.31 10.05 -2.94
C THR A 133 8.39 10.65 -1.87
N ARG A 134 7.58 9.84 -1.17
CA ARG A 134 6.69 10.35 -0.14
C ARG A 134 7.52 10.88 1.03
N ARG A 135 7.19 12.09 1.48
CA ARG A 135 7.61 12.60 2.78
C ARG A 135 6.66 12.08 3.84
N ASN A 136 7.16 11.29 4.78
CA ASN A 136 6.37 10.74 5.88
C ASN A 136 5.72 11.89 6.67
N SER A 137 4.39 11.91 6.79
CA SER A 137 3.67 13.01 7.43
C SER A 137 3.86 13.08 8.95
N ILE A 138 4.35 12.00 9.57
CA ILE A 138 4.57 11.88 11.02
C ILE A 138 6.00 12.25 11.37
N THR A 139 6.99 11.73 10.63
CA THR A 139 8.42 11.95 10.94
C THR A 139 9.02 13.11 10.16
N GLY A 140 8.42 13.49 9.03
CA GLY A 140 8.94 14.52 8.14
C GLY A 140 10.15 14.09 7.29
N VAL A 141 10.50 12.80 7.30
CA VAL A 141 11.60 12.22 6.53
C VAL A 141 11.04 11.59 5.25
N ASN A 142 11.74 11.73 4.12
CA ASN A 142 11.39 10.99 2.91
C ASN A 142 11.63 9.49 3.12
N TYR A 143 10.82 8.67 2.46
CA TYR A 143 10.99 7.21 2.51
C TYR A 143 12.37 6.78 2.01
#